data_AF-A0A1X7KCN8-F1
#
_entry.id   AF-A0A1X7KCN8-F1
#
_cell.length_a   1.000
_cell.length_b   1.000
_cell.length_c   1.000
_cell.angle_alpha   90.00
_cell.angle_beta   90.00
_cell.angle_gamma   90.00
#
_symmetry.space_group_name_H-M   'P 1'
#
loop_
_entity.id
_entity.type
_entity.pdbx_description
1 polymer ?
#
loop_
_entity_poly.entity_id
_entity_poly.type
_entity_poly.pdbx_seq_one_letter_code
_entity_poly.pdbx_strand_id
1 'polypeptide(L)'
;MDIDAALQALRGMRVLEELSSGRLSTSRIEALGFRDAGAWDRLAGVYFGPTRHKRLQAAARVAAEGLSLDALGVVEKHTRKLLKGAAVTEWELRVELCGLRGTVGEIDRAAAARVREYGDVR
;
A
#
# COMPACT_ATOMS: atom_id res chain seq x y z
N MET A 1 1.48 18.24 -13.21
CA MET A 1 0.79 16.99 -13.57
C MET A 1 -0.46 16.90 -12.72
N ASP A 2 -1.61 16.78 -13.38
CA ASP A 2 -2.96 16.81 -12.82
C ASP A 2 -3.26 15.54 -12.00
N ILE A 3 -4.05 15.67 -10.93
CA ILE A 3 -4.47 14.57 -10.07
C ILE A 3 -5.48 13.65 -10.76
N ASP A 4 -6.31 14.21 -11.64
CA ASP A 4 -7.25 13.43 -12.44
C ASP A 4 -6.47 12.55 -13.44
N ALA A 5 -5.39 13.06 -14.03
CA ALA A 5 -4.47 12.27 -14.85
C ALA A 5 -3.69 11.21 -14.03
N ALA A 6 -3.34 11.51 -12.77
CA ALA A 6 -2.68 10.54 -11.88
C ALA A 6 -3.62 9.40 -11.45
N LEU A 7 -4.89 9.72 -11.18
CA LEU A 7 -5.95 8.76 -10.91
C LEU A 7 -6.24 7.89 -12.15
N GLN A 8 -6.31 8.51 -13.34
CA GLN A 8 -6.46 7.80 -14.62
C GLN A 8 -5.24 6.92 -14.95
N ALA A 9 -4.04 7.29 -14.49
CA ALA A 9 -2.80 6.54 -14.71
C ALA A 9 -2.46 5.51 -13.61
N LEU A 10 -3.31 5.36 -12.59
CA LEU A 10 -3.22 4.35 -11.51
C LEU A 10 -1.84 4.23 -10.85
N ARG A 11 -1.12 5.34 -10.66
CA ARG A 11 0.08 5.36 -9.80
C ARG A 11 -0.38 5.52 -8.35
N GLY A 12 -0.65 4.40 -7.68
CA GLY A 12 -1.27 4.39 -6.35
C GLY A 12 -0.53 5.25 -5.33
N MET A 13 0.80 5.17 -5.28
CA MET A 13 1.60 5.93 -4.32
C MET A 13 1.47 7.46 -4.49
N ARG A 14 1.26 7.94 -5.71
CA ARG A 14 1.04 9.36 -5.99
C ARG A 14 -0.31 9.83 -5.46
N VAL A 15 -1.36 9.04 -5.66
CA VAL A 15 -2.70 9.35 -5.13
C VAL A 15 -2.68 9.43 -3.60
N LEU A 16 -1.97 8.51 -2.96
CA LEU A 16 -1.81 8.49 -1.50
C LEU A 16 -1.02 9.71 -0.98
N GLU A 17 0.01 10.17 -1.71
CA GLU A 17 0.75 11.38 -1.37
C GLU A 17 -0.16 12.62 -1.40
N GLU A 18 -0.95 12.76 -2.47
CA GLU A 18 -1.85 13.90 -2.63
C GLU A 18 -2.93 13.92 -1.54
N LEU A 19 -3.51 12.76 -1.20
CA LEU A 19 -4.39 12.58 -0.04
C LEU A 19 -3.71 13.01 1.26
N SER A 20 -2.51 12.49 1.53
CA SER A 20 -1.80 12.81 2.77
C SER A 20 -1.40 14.28 2.89
N SER A 21 -1.18 14.96 1.77
CA SER A 21 -0.86 16.39 1.73
C SER A 21 -2.08 17.30 1.77
N GLY A 22 -3.30 16.74 1.68
CA GLY A 22 -4.56 17.49 1.59
C GLY A 22 -4.83 18.13 0.22
N ARG A 23 -4.02 17.83 -0.80
CA ARG A 23 -4.25 18.27 -2.19
C ARG A 23 -5.37 17.48 -2.87
N LEU A 24 -5.65 16.28 -2.38
CA LEU A 24 -6.84 15.49 -2.68
C LEU A 24 -7.64 15.28 -1.40
N SER A 25 -8.95 15.46 -1.46
CA SER A 25 -9.85 15.09 -0.36
C SER A 25 -10.62 13.81 -0.69
N THR A 26 -11.03 13.07 0.34
CA THR A 26 -11.95 11.94 0.21
C THR A 26 -13.27 12.35 -0.44
N SER A 27 -13.81 13.51 -0.08
CA SER A 27 -15.04 14.06 -0.68
C SER A 27 -14.90 14.30 -2.19
N ARG A 28 -13.73 14.72 -2.66
CA ARG A 28 -13.46 14.90 -4.09
C ARG A 28 -13.41 13.56 -4.81
N ILE A 29 -12.78 12.55 -4.21
CA ILE A 29 -12.74 11.18 -4.74
C ILE A 29 -14.15 10.58 -4.83
N GLU A 30 -14.97 10.76 -3.79
CA GLU A 30 -16.36 10.30 -3.74
C GLU A 30 -17.22 11.00 -4.81
N ALA A 31 -17.05 12.31 -5.00
CA ALA A 31 -17.75 13.07 -6.03
C ALA A 31 -17.40 12.61 -7.47
N LEU A 32 -16.22 12.01 -7.66
CA LEU A 32 -15.82 11.37 -8.92
C LEU A 32 -16.38 9.94 -9.09
N GLY A 33 -17.15 9.45 -8.11
CA GLY A 33 -17.82 8.14 -8.15
C GLY A 33 -16.99 6.98 -7.59
N PHE A 34 -15.81 7.24 -7.03
CA PHE A 34 -15.00 6.20 -6.40
C PHE A 34 -15.46 5.93 -4.96
N ARG A 35 -15.88 4.69 -4.68
CA ARG A 35 -16.41 4.30 -3.37
C ARG A 35 -15.34 3.98 -2.33
N ASP A 36 -14.09 3.83 -2.75
CA ASP A 36 -12.97 3.37 -1.91
C ASP A 36 -12.19 4.51 -1.25
N ALA A 37 -12.70 5.74 -1.28
CA ALA A 37 -12.02 6.93 -0.76
C ALA A 37 -11.49 6.76 0.68
N GLY A 38 -12.32 6.22 1.58
CA GLY A 38 -11.91 5.95 2.96
C GLY A 38 -10.90 4.79 3.11
N ALA A 39 -10.83 3.86 2.15
CA ALA A 39 -9.76 2.86 2.13
C ALA A 39 -8.43 3.51 1.69
N TRP A 40 -8.46 4.36 0.68
CA TRP A 40 -7.27 5.07 0.18
C TRP A 40 -6.73 6.08 1.19
N ASP A 41 -7.60 6.78 1.91
CA ASP A 41 -7.18 7.68 3.00
C ASP A 41 -6.42 6.94 4.11
N ARG A 42 -6.91 5.75 4.50
CA ARG A 42 -6.19 4.88 5.44
C ARG A 42 -4.83 4.44 4.90
N LEU A 43 -4.73 4.10 3.61
CA LEU A 43 -3.45 3.80 2.98
C LEU A 43 -2.51 5.01 2.99
N ALA A 44 -3.02 6.21 2.73
CA ALA A 44 -2.23 7.44 2.80
C ALA A 44 -1.65 7.64 4.22
N GLY A 45 -2.46 7.41 5.25
CA GLY A 45 -2.01 7.39 6.64
C GLY A 45 -0.90 6.37 6.93
N VAL A 46 -0.92 5.19 6.31
CA VAL A 46 0.15 4.18 6.45
C VAL A 46 1.44 4.64 5.78
N TYR A 47 1.37 5.04 4.50
CA TYR A 47 2.56 5.28 3.69
C TYR A 47 3.18 6.67 3.87
N PHE A 48 2.42 7.66 4.33
CA PHE A 48 2.87 9.05 4.49
C PHE A 48 2.61 9.63 5.89
N GLY A 49 1.84 8.95 6.73
CA GLY A 49 1.61 9.37 8.11
C GLY A 49 2.81 9.16 9.04
N PRO A 50 2.74 9.68 10.27
CA PRO A 50 3.83 9.61 11.23
C PRO A 50 4.14 8.16 11.64
N THR A 51 5.42 7.79 11.62
CA THR A 51 5.90 6.47 12.04
C THR A 51 7.28 6.55 12.65
N ARG A 52 7.61 5.59 13.52
CA ARG A 52 8.98 5.38 14.02
C ARG A 52 9.87 4.72 12.96
N HIS A 53 9.30 4.04 11.98
CA HIS A 53 10.01 3.28 10.93
C HIS A 53 10.25 4.11 9.65
N LYS A 54 10.69 5.37 9.78
CA LYS A 54 10.81 6.33 8.67
C LYS A 54 11.58 5.79 7.45
N ARG A 55 12.67 5.05 7.69
CA ARG A 55 13.50 4.46 6.63
C ARG A 55 12.75 3.37 5.85
N LEU A 56 12.07 2.46 6.56
CA LEU A 56 11.28 1.40 5.92
C LEU A 56 10.03 1.95 5.23
N GLN A 57 9.41 2.99 5.78
CA GLN A 57 8.31 3.69 5.11
C GLN A 57 8.77 4.35 3.79
N ALA A 58 9.94 4.99 3.78
CA ALA A 58 10.53 5.51 2.54
C ALA A 58 10.84 4.37 1.54
N ALA A 59 11.45 3.28 2.00
CA ALA A 59 11.76 2.13 1.16
C ALA A 59 10.49 1.48 0.57
N ALA A 60 9.41 1.36 1.35
CA ALA A 60 8.15 0.80 0.89
C ALA A 60 7.52 1.67 -0.20
N ARG A 61 7.57 3.00 -0.06
CA ARG A 61 7.11 3.95 -1.09
C ARG A 61 7.89 3.80 -2.40
N VAL A 62 9.21 3.66 -2.33
CA VAL A 62 10.06 3.42 -3.50
C VAL A 62 9.75 2.05 -4.12
N ALA A 63 9.67 0.99 -3.31
CA ALA A 63 9.38 -0.36 -3.79
C ALA A 63 8.00 -0.44 -4.48
N ALA A 64 7.01 0.31 -3.99
CA ALA A 64 5.66 0.35 -4.52
C ALA A 64 5.49 1.17 -5.81
N GLU A 65 6.57 1.72 -6.37
CA GLU A 65 6.49 2.46 -7.63
C GLU A 65 5.85 1.60 -8.72
N GLY A 66 4.79 2.12 -9.34
CA GLY A 66 4.03 1.44 -10.37
C GLY A 66 2.86 0.58 -9.88
N LEU A 67 2.70 0.38 -8.57
CA LEU A 67 1.53 -0.33 -8.02
C LEU A 67 0.26 0.52 -8.10
N SER A 68 -0.87 -0.14 -8.36
CA SER A 68 -2.22 0.45 -8.26
C SER A 68 -2.68 0.52 -6.80
N LEU A 69 -3.76 1.28 -6.54
CA LEU A 69 -4.37 1.36 -5.20
C LEU A 69 -4.91 0.01 -4.73
N ASP A 70 -5.46 -0.81 -5.64
CA ASP A 70 -5.92 -2.16 -5.32
C ASP A 70 -4.75 -3.09 -4.93
N ALA A 71 -3.63 -3.00 -5.65
CA ALA A 71 -2.43 -3.75 -5.30
C ALA A 71 -1.89 -3.34 -3.92
N LEU A 72 -1.89 -2.04 -3.59
CA LEU A 72 -1.53 -1.56 -2.25
C LEU A 72 -2.50 -2.05 -1.18
N GLY A 73 -3.80 -2.11 -1.49
CA GLY A 73 -4.80 -2.71 -0.61
C GLY A 73 -4.52 -4.19 -0.33
N VAL A 74 -4.10 -4.95 -1.34
CA VAL A 74 -3.66 -6.35 -1.20
C VAL A 74 -2.41 -6.47 -0.32
N VAL A 75 -1.41 -5.61 -0.52
CA VAL A 75 -0.21 -5.57 0.33
C VAL A 75 -0.61 -5.40 1.79
N GLU A 76 -1.39 -4.37 2.13
CA GLU A 76 -1.79 -4.12 3.51
C GLU A 76 -2.70 -5.21 4.10
N LYS A 77 -3.55 -5.82 3.27
CA LYS A 77 -4.35 -6.99 3.67
C LYS A 77 -3.48 -8.13 4.16
N HIS A 78 -2.34 -8.39 3.53
CA HIS A 78 -1.45 -9.50 3.90
C HIS A 78 -0.43 -9.11 4.97
N THR A 79 0.09 -7.89 4.97
CA THR A 79 0.98 -7.41 6.05
C THR A 79 0.32 -7.57 7.43
N ARG A 80 -0.98 -7.27 7.55
CA ARG A 80 -1.75 -7.44 8.81
C ARG A 80 -1.95 -8.88 9.26
N LYS A 81 -1.63 -9.87 8.43
CA LYS A 81 -1.74 -11.30 8.75
C LYS A 81 -0.44 -11.89 9.30
N LEU A 82 0.62 -11.08 9.39
CA LEU A 82 1.88 -11.51 9.97
C LEU A 82 1.68 -11.92 11.43
N LEU A 83 2.12 -13.13 11.76
CA LEU A 83 1.96 -13.68 13.11
C LEU A 83 2.90 -12.98 14.10
N LYS A 84 2.49 -12.96 15.36
CA LYS A 84 3.37 -12.49 16.45
C LYS A 84 4.57 -13.43 16.56
N GLY A 85 5.77 -12.85 16.66
CA GLY A 85 7.02 -13.62 16.73
C GLY A 85 7.58 -14.07 15.39
N ALA A 86 6.99 -13.64 14.26
CA ALA A 86 7.56 -13.87 12.94
C ALA A 86 8.99 -13.29 12.83
N ALA A 87 9.78 -13.88 11.93
CA ALA A 87 11.19 -13.52 11.73
C ALA A 87 11.42 -12.09 11.19
N VAL A 88 10.36 -11.44 10.70
CA VAL A 88 10.37 -10.06 10.20
C VAL A 88 9.28 -9.24 10.88
N THR A 89 9.47 -7.93 10.88
CA THR A 89 8.45 -6.97 11.29
C THR A 89 7.44 -6.71 10.17
N GLU A 90 6.28 -6.13 10.51
CA GLU A 90 5.29 -5.70 9.51
C GLU A 90 5.86 -4.69 8.50
N TRP A 91 6.79 -3.82 8.91
CA TRP A 91 7.39 -2.85 8.00
C TRP A 91 8.40 -3.46 7.03
N GLU A 92 9.17 -4.46 7.47
CA GLU A 92 10.05 -5.22 6.58
C GLU A 92 9.24 -6.02 5.57
N LEU A 93 8.21 -6.73 6.02
CA LEU A 93 7.28 -7.43 5.13
C LEU A 93 6.61 -6.45 4.15
N ARG A 94 6.16 -5.28 4.61
CA ARG A 94 5.55 -4.28 3.74
C ARG A 94 6.48 -3.83 2.62
N VAL A 95 7.75 -3.54 2.92
CA VAL A 95 8.75 -3.16 1.89
C VAL A 95 8.87 -4.25 0.83
N GLU A 96 8.97 -5.50 1.29
CA GLU A 96 9.10 -6.65 0.41
C GLU A 96 7.85 -6.85 -0.47
N LEU A 97 6.66 -6.83 0.12
CA LEU A 97 5.40 -7.01 -0.60
C LEU A 97 5.14 -5.86 -1.60
N CYS A 98 5.54 -4.63 -1.28
CA CYS A 98 5.51 -3.51 -2.23
C CYS A 98 6.43 -3.74 -3.45
N GLY A 99 7.47 -4.57 -3.31
CA GLY A 99 8.37 -4.95 -4.40
C GLY A 99 7.79 -5.98 -5.39
N LEU A 100 6.64 -6.58 -5.08
CA LEU A 100 5.99 -7.55 -5.97
C LEU A 100 5.49 -6.89 -7.25
N ARG A 101 5.45 -7.66 -8.34
CA ARG A 101 5.05 -7.20 -9.68
C ARG A 101 4.08 -8.19 -10.32
N GLY A 102 3.32 -7.71 -11.30
CA GLY A 102 2.28 -8.46 -11.98
C GLY A 102 0.90 -7.86 -11.75
N THR A 103 -0.13 -8.62 -12.09
CA THR A 103 -1.53 -8.30 -11.84
C THR A 103 -1.84 -8.30 -10.34
N VAL A 104 -2.94 -7.64 -9.94
CA VAL A 104 -3.40 -7.65 -8.54
C VAL A 104 -3.59 -9.08 -8.01
N GLY A 105 -4.09 -10.01 -8.83
CA GLY A 105 -4.27 -11.40 -8.45
C GLY A 105 -2.96 -12.19 -8.31
N GLU A 106 -1.93 -11.87 -9.09
CA GLU A 106 -0.58 -12.44 -8.92
C GLU A 106 0.08 -11.92 -7.64
N ILE A 107 -0.04 -10.60 -7.39
CA ILE A 107 0.44 -9.97 -6.16
C ILE A 107 -0.25 -10.58 -4.93
N ASP A 108 -1.57 -10.80 -4.96
CA ASP A 108 -2.31 -11.40 -3.83
C ASP A 108 -1.83 -12.83 -3.52
N ARG A 109 -1.57 -13.64 -4.55
CA ARG A 109 -1.03 -14.99 -4.38
C ARG A 109 0.39 -14.99 -3.84
N ALA A 110 1.26 -14.14 -4.39
CA ALA A 110 2.66 -14.03 -3.95
C ALA A 110 2.75 -13.50 -2.51
N ALA A 111 1.97 -12.48 -2.17
CA ALA A 111 1.93 -11.94 -0.81
C ALA A 111 1.42 -12.97 0.21
N ALA A 112 0.41 -13.77 -0.16
CA ALA A 112 -0.06 -14.87 0.68
C ALA A 112 1.03 -15.92 0.92
N ALA A 113 1.85 -16.25 -0.09
CA ALA A 113 2.96 -17.18 0.05
C ALA A 113 4.01 -16.66 1.04
N ARG A 114 4.41 -15.39 0.92
CA ARG A 114 5.41 -14.76 1.80
C ARG A 114 4.96 -14.69 3.26
N VAL A 115 3.68 -14.40 3.52
CA VAL A 115 3.13 -14.45 4.89
C VAL A 115 3.21 -15.87 5.47
N ARG A 116 2.90 -16.91 4.68
CA ARG A 116 3.00 -18.30 5.14
C ARG A 116 4.44 -18.69 5.46
N GLU A 117 5.39 -18.32 4.60
CA GLU A 117 6.81 -18.60 4.83
C GLU A 117 7.32 -17.99 6.16
N TYR A 118 6.80 -16.83 6.57
CA TYR A 118 7.11 -16.22 7.86
C TYR A 118 6.27 -16.74 9.03
N GLY A 119 5.10 -17.33 8.76
CA GLY A 119 4.19 -17.89 9.75
C GLY A 119 4.45 -19.36 10.08
N ASP A 120 5.14 -20.10 9.20
CA ASP A 120 5.46 -21.53 9.35
C ASP A 120 6.77 -21.79 10.14
N VAL A 121 7.40 -20.75 10.70
CA VAL A 121 8.57 -20.92 11.57
C VAL A 121 8.10 -21.39 12.95
N ARG A 122 8.09 -22.71 13.12
CA ARG A 122 7.95 -23.44 14.39
C ARG A 122 9.12 -23.16 15.34
#